data_AF-A0A133UAM2-F1
#
_entry.id   AF-A0A133UAM2-F1
#
_cell.length_a   1.000
_cell.length_b   1.000
_cell.length_c   1.000
_cell.angle_alpha   90.00
_cell.angle_beta   90.00
_cell.angle_gamma   90.00
#
_symmetry.space_group_name_H-M   'P 1'
#
loop_
_entity.id
_entity.type
_entity.pdbx_description
1 polymer ?
#
loop_
_entity_poly.entity_id
_entity_poly.type
_entity_poly.pdbx_seq_one_letter_code
_entity_poly.pdbx_strand_id
1 'polypeptide(L)'
;MKGQSSAEFMIIIAAFLVVLASFTVPQMINPAKSISRNVKLGSQARSACDEIANAMNGISSSGTGAVDSLEVSISDNWTMEIEKKPPKVKIGVQIDGETVWINDNLVYGFDSSLKNIPAGSYIVIVERGGEEGIWESENKLYININPVLGEGRWRY
;
A
#
# COMPACT_ATOMS: atom_id res chain seq x y z
N MET A 1 45.29 49.19 -13.98
CA MET A 1 45.09 47.82 -13.45
C MET A 1 43.99 47.86 -12.37
N LYS A 2 42.70 47.74 -12.73
CA LYS A 2 41.57 47.77 -11.78
C LYS A 2 40.54 46.63 -11.99
N GLY A 3 40.82 45.67 -12.87
CA GLY A 3 39.91 44.53 -13.17
C GLY A 3 40.30 43.20 -12.52
N GLN A 4 41.55 43.03 -12.08
CA GLN A 4 42.06 41.76 -11.54
C GLN A 4 41.40 41.38 -10.20
N SER A 5 41.21 42.36 -9.31
CA SER A 5 40.59 42.13 -8.00
C SER A 5 39.12 41.70 -8.10
N SER A 6 38.35 42.22 -9.08
CA SER A 6 36.95 41.83 -9.27
C SER A 6 36.80 40.41 -9.83
N ALA A 7 37.71 39.98 -10.70
CA ALA A 7 37.69 38.64 -11.28
C ALA A 7 38.03 37.56 -10.24
N GLU A 8 39.02 37.80 -9.38
CA GLU A 8 39.38 36.90 -8.27
C GLU A 8 38.22 36.71 -7.29
N PHE A 9 37.52 37.80 -6.94
CA PHE A 9 36.33 37.72 -6.07
C PHE A 9 35.21 36.88 -6.69
N MET A 10 34.94 37.01 -7.99
CA MET A 10 33.94 36.18 -8.66
C MET A 10 34.33 34.70 -8.69
N ILE A 11 35.62 34.40 -8.87
CA ILE A 11 36.13 33.01 -8.83
C ILE A 11 35.97 32.42 -7.44
N ILE A 12 36.24 33.19 -6.38
CA ILE A 12 36.06 32.73 -4.98
C ILE A 12 34.58 32.47 -4.68
N ILE A 13 33.68 33.37 -5.09
CA ILE A 13 32.24 33.18 -4.92
C ILE A 13 31.74 31.97 -5.72
N ALA A 14 32.19 31.81 -6.96
CA ALA A 14 31.83 30.66 -7.79
C ALA A 14 32.33 29.34 -7.17
N ALA A 15 33.56 29.31 -6.68
CA ALA A 15 34.11 28.15 -5.97
C ALA A 15 33.31 27.84 -4.70
N PHE A 16 32.95 28.86 -3.92
CA PHE A 16 32.12 28.70 -2.74
C PHE A 16 30.74 28.14 -3.07
N LEU A 17 30.08 28.64 -4.12
CA LEU A 17 28.78 28.13 -4.56
C LEU A 17 28.84 26.68 -5.05
N VAL A 18 29.90 26.28 -5.74
CA VAL A 18 30.10 24.89 -6.18
C VAL A 18 30.28 23.97 -4.97
N VAL A 19 31.08 24.38 -3.98
CA VAL A 19 31.26 23.63 -2.74
C VAL A 19 29.93 23.51 -1.99
N LEU A 20 29.19 24.61 -1.84
CA LEU A 20 27.89 24.61 -1.18
C LEU A 20 26.90 23.67 -1.87
N ALA A 21 26.77 23.78 -3.20
CA ALA A 21 25.90 22.91 -4.00
C ALA A 21 26.28 21.43 -3.86
N SER A 22 27.57 21.11 -3.76
CA SER A 22 28.06 19.73 -3.60
C SER A 22 27.61 19.08 -2.30
N PHE A 23 27.40 19.86 -1.22
CA PHE A 23 26.90 19.34 0.05
C PHE A 23 25.37 19.41 0.17
N THR A 24 24.77 20.51 -0.28
CA THR A 24 23.32 20.74 -0.12
C THR A 24 22.49 19.81 -1.01
N VAL A 25 22.91 19.58 -2.27
CA VAL A 25 22.14 18.78 -3.23
C VAL A 25 21.97 17.32 -2.78
N PRO A 26 23.03 16.58 -2.38
CA PRO A 26 22.85 15.21 -1.88
C PRO A 26 22.06 15.13 -0.58
N GLN A 27 22.26 16.10 0.33
CA GLN A 27 21.59 16.13 1.63
C GLN A 27 20.09 16.44 1.53
N MET A 28 19.63 17.21 0.54
CA MET A 28 18.20 17.49 0.35
C MET A 28 17.50 16.46 -0.54
N ILE A 29 18.15 15.96 -1.60
CA ILE A 29 17.49 15.08 -2.58
C ILE A 29 17.23 13.69 -1.99
N ASN A 30 18.17 13.12 -1.24
CA ASN A 30 18.03 11.75 -0.76
C ASN A 30 16.89 11.60 0.27
N PRO A 31 16.77 12.46 1.31
CA PRO A 31 15.66 12.39 2.25
C PRO A 31 14.31 12.75 1.63
N ALA A 32 14.27 13.73 0.72
CA ALA A 32 13.02 14.12 0.06
C ALA A 32 12.44 12.97 -0.79
N LYS A 33 13.31 12.21 -1.46
CA LYS A 33 12.90 11.04 -2.25
C LYS A 33 12.37 9.89 -1.38
N SER A 34 13.03 9.58 -0.26
CA SER A 34 12.54 8.51 0.64
C SER A 34 11.22 8.89 1.30
N ILE A 35 11.11 10.12 1.83
CA ILE A 35 9.87 10.61 2.45
C ILE A 35 8.71 10.59 1.44
N SER A 36 8.93 11.09 0.23
CA SER A 36 7.88 11.10 -0.81
C SER A 36 7.43 9.68 -1.20
N ARG A 37 8.38 8.74 -1.32
CA ARG A 37 8.06 7.32 -1.58
C ARG A 37 7.25 6.72 -0.44
N ASN A 38 7.65 6.94 0.81
CA ASN A 38 7.03 6.34 1.98
C ASN A 38 5.58 6.83 2.16
N VAL A 39 5.36 8.13 1.97
CA VAL A 39 4.02 8.73 1.97
C VAL A 39 3.16 8.13 0.86
N LYS A 40 3.71 7.99 -0.36
CA LYS A 40 3.00 7.37 -1.48
C LYS A 40 2.60 5.93 -1.16
N LEU A 41 3.53 5.10 -0.68
CA LEU A 41 3.26 3.69 -0.38
C LEU A 41 2.23 3.54 0.73
N GLY A 42 2.35 4.31 1.82
CA GLY A 42 1.35 4.30 2.90
C GLY A 42 -0.04 4.71 2.41
N SER A 43 -0.12 5.74 1.55
CA SER A 43 -1.38 6.18 0.95
C SER A 43 -2.00 5.13 0.03
N GLN A 44 -1.19 4.47 -0.80
CA GLN A 44 -1.66 3.40 -1.69
C GLN A 44 -2.15 2.19 -0.88
N ALA A 45 -1.37 1.76 0.12
CA ALA A 45 -1.75 0.67 1.01
C ALA A 45 -3.05 0.97 1.76
N ARG A 46 -3.24 2.22 2.22
CA ARG A 46 -4.47 2.65 2.88
C ARG A 46 -5.67 2.62 1.93
N SER A 47 -5.56 3.21 0.74
CA SER A 47 -6.64 3.17 -0.27
C SER A 47 -7.03 1.74 -0.61
N ALA A 48 -6.04 0.87 -0.88
CA ALA A 48 -6.28 -0.54 -1.17
C ALA A 48 -6.98 -1.25 0.00
N CYS A 49 -6.51 -1.02 1.23
CA CYS A 49 -7.11 -1.60 2.43
C CYS A 49 -8.57 -1.16 2.62
N ASP A 50 -8.85 0.14 2.43
CA ASP A 50 -10.19 0.72 2.52
C ASP A 50 -11.14 0.12 1.47
N GLU A 51 -10.71 0.09 0.21
CA GLU A 51 -11.52 -0.40 -0.91
C GLU A 51 -11.83 -1.89 -0.77
N ILE A 52 -10.82 -2.69 -0.40
CA ILE A 52 -11.00 -4.14 -0.16
C ILE A 52 -11.95 -4.38 1.02
N ALA A 53 -11.78 -3.65 2.13
CA ALA A 53 -12.67 -3.76 3.27
C ALA A 53 -14.11 -3.41 2.90
N ASN A 54 -14.31 -2.33 2.14
CA ASN A 54 -15.63 -1.90 1.68
C ASN A 54 -16.29 -2.94 0.77
N ALA A 55 -15.56 -3.51 -0.20
CA ALA A 55 -16.09 -4.57 -1.06
C ALA A 55 -16.47 -5.81 -0.26
N MET A 56 -15.58 -6.29 0.62
CA MET A 56 -15.86 -7.42 1.50
C MET A 56 -17.08 -7.17 2.38
N ASN A 57 -17.18 -5.99 3.00
CA ASN A 57 -18.31 -5.63 3.85
C ASN A 57 -19.62 -5.50 3.05
N GLY A 58 -19.55 -4.95 1.84
CA GLY A 58 -20.69 -4.80 0.94
C GLY A 58 -21.28 -6.15 0.51
N ILE A 59 -20.44 -7.12 0.17
CA ILE A 59 -20.94 -8.44 -0.24
C ILE A 59 -21.22 -9.38 0.93
N SER A 60 -20.68 -9.11 2.12
CA SER A 60 -20.87 -9.95 3.31
C SER A 60 -22.34 -10.14 3.64
N SER A 61 -23.18 -9.12 3.49
CA SER A 61 -24.62 -9.19 3.76
C SER A 61 -25.47 -9.60 2.53
N SER A 62 -24.86 -9.70 1.35
CA SER A 62 -25.54 -10.02 0.06
C SER A 62 -25.83 -11.51 -0.13
N GLY A 63 -26.64 -11.92 -1.11
CA GLY A 63 -26.91 -13.35 -1.36
C GLY A 63 -25.67 -14.19 -1.69
N THR A 64 -25.76 -15.52 -1.58
CA THR A 64 -24.69 -16.42 -2.10
C THR A 64 -24.60 -16.26 -3.62
N GLY A 65 -23.37 -16.20 -4.16
CA GLY A 65 -23.08 -15.86 -5.55
C GLY A 65 -22.92 -14.36 -5.81
N ALA A 66 -22.97 -13.51 -4.78
CA ALA A 66 -22.63 -12.10 -4.92
C ALA A 66 -21.14 -11.93 -5.20
N VAL A 67 -20.81 -11.04 -6.13
CA VAL A 67 -19.45 -10.72 -6.54
C VAL A 67 -19.31 -9.20 -6.57
N ASP A 68 -18.19 -8.70 -6.06
CA ASP A 68 -17.74 -7.33 -6.23
C ASP A 68 -16.30 -7.32 -6.74
N SER A 69 -15.95 -6.29 -7.52
CA SER A 69 -14.62 -6.18 -8.12
C SER A 69 -14.12 -4.76 -8.09
N LEU A 70 -12.87 -4.58 -7.70
CA LEU A 70 -12.21 -3.29 -7.60
C LEU A 70 -10.77 -3.39 -8.10
N GLU A 71 -10.18 -2.26 -8.46
CA GLU A 71 -8.79 -2.18 -8.88
C GLU A 71 -7.94 -1.59 -7.75
N VAL A 72 -6.89 -2.30 -7.32
CA VAL A 72 -5.88 -1.77 -6.40
C VAL A 72 -4.55 -1.60 -7.11
N SER A 73 -3.85 -0.51 -6.81
CA SER A 73 -2.53 -0.25 -7.36
C SER A 73 -1.52 0.09 -6.28
N ILE A 74 -0.52 -0.77 -6.11
CA ILE A 74 0.57 -0.58 -5.14
C ILE A 74 1.90 -0.63 -5.89
N SER A 75 2.70 0.44 -5.72
CA SER A 75 3.94 0.62 -6.49
C SER A 75 5.17 -0.11 -5.95
N ASP A 76 4.98 -0.99 -4.96
CA ASP A 76 6.00 -1.84 -4.37
C ASP A 76 5.41 -3.19 -3.96
N ASN A 77 6.26 -4.12 -3.55
CA ASN A 77 5.83 -5.41 -3.03
C ASN A 77 5.03 -5.22 -1.74
N TRP A 78 3.99 -6.03 -1.60
CA TRP A 78 3.06 -5.93 -0.48
C TRP A 78 2.55 -7.30 -0.04
N THR A 79 1.84 -7.32 1.08
CA THR A 79 1.25 -8.52 1.66
C THR A 79 -0.17 -8.22 2.08
N MET A 80 -1.07 -9.17 1.90
CA MET A 80 -2.44 -9.13 2.38
C MET A 80 -2.63 -10.18 3.46
N GLU A 81 -3.32 -9.81 4.53
CA GLU A 81 -3.81 -10.74 5.55
C GLU A 81 -5.27 -10.43 5.86
N ILE A 82 -6.06 -11.47 6.08
CA ILE A 82 -7.39 -11.38 6.68
C ILE A 82 -7.29 -12.14 8.00
N GLU A 83 -7.82 -11.55 9.06
CA GLU A 83 -7.87 -12.18 10.39
C GLU A 83 -9.33 -12.35 10.82
N LYS A 84 -9.64 -13.45 11.50
CA LYS A 84 -11.00 -13.74 12.00
C LYS A 84 -11.34 -13.05 13.31
N LYS A 85 -10.35 -12.80 14.19
CA LYS A 85 -10.58 -12.33 15.58
C LYS A 85 -9.55 -11.27 16.02
N PRO A 86 -9.91 -9.97 15.99
CA PRO A 86 -11.14 -9.40 15.43
C PRO A 86 -11.13 -9.45 13.89
N PRO A 87 -12.30 -9.49 13.23
CA PRO A 87 -12.39 -9.45 11.77
C PRO A 87 -11.74 -8.20 11.20
N LYS A 88 -10.65 -8.36 10.45
CA LYS A 88 -9.95 -7.25 9.81
C LYS A 88 -9.23 -7.72 8.54
N VAL A 89 -9.07 -6.80 7.60
CA VAL A 89 -8.11 -6.94 6.49
C VAL A 89 -6.88 -6.09 6.81
N LYS A 90 -5.70 -6.59 6.44
CA LYS A 90 -4.42 -5.93 6.65
C LYS A 90 -3.65 -5.92 5.34
N ILE A 91 -3.05 -4.77 5.05
CA ILE A 91 -2.14 -4.57 3.92
C ILE A 91 -0.78 -4.15 4.49
N GLY A 92 0.23 -4.96 4.25
CA GLY A 92 1.61 -4.72 4.65
C GLY A 92 2.45 -4.22 3.49
N VAL A 93 3.13 -3.09 3.65
CA VAL A 93 4.11 -2.55 2.68
C VAL A 93 5.46 -2.33 3.35
N GLN A 94 6.55 -2.46 2.59
CA GLN A 94 7.90 -2.20 3.09
C GLN A 94 8.24 -0.70 3.03
N ILE A 95 8.50 -0.10 4.18
CA ILE A 95 8.89 1.30 4.33
C ILE A 95 10.17 1.33 5.17
N ASP A 96 11.25 1.87 4.60
CA ASP A 96 12.57 1.96 5.25
C ASP A 96 13.10 0.64 5.86
N GLY A 97 12.70 -0.50 5.29
CA GLY A 97 13.10 -1.85 5.74
C GLY A 97 12.19 -2.48 6.80
N GLU A 98 11.14 -1.77 7.21
CA GLU A 98 10.11 -2.29 8.12
C GLU A 98 8.79 -2.51 7.38
N THR A 99 8.06 -3.56 7.75
CA THR A 99 6.69 -3.75 7.26
C THR A 99 5.72 -2.88 8.04
N VAL A 100 5.16 -1.89 7.37
CA VAL A 100 4.08 -1.07 7.91
C VAL A 100 2.75 -1.71 7.54
N TRP A 101 1.97 -2.06 8.57
CA TRP A 101 0.65 -2.68 8.42
C TRP A 101 -0.46 -1.65 8.53
N ILE A 102 -1.18 -1.46 7.43
CA ILE A 102 -2.45 -0.76 7.41
C ILE A 102 -3.57 -1.78 7.59
N ASN A 103 -4.61 -1.45 8.35
CA ASN A 103 -5.71 -2.36 8.61
C ASN A 103 -7.05 -1.63 8.59
N ASP A 104 -8.10 -2.39 8.28
CA ASP A 104 -9.48 -1.95 8.39
C ASP A 104 -10.38 -3.08 8.89
N ASN A 105 -11.49 -2.70 9.52
CA ASN A 105 -12.42 -3.62 10.14
C ASN A 105 -13.32 -4.28 9.09
N LEU A 106 -13.58 -5.57 9.31
CA LEU A 106 -14.51 -6.33 8.51
C LEU A 106 -15.77 -6.66 9.32
N VAL A 107 -16.89 -6.81 8.62
CA VAL A 107 -18.10 -7.45 9.15
C VAL A 107 -17.87 -8.95 9.31
N TYR A 108 -17.16 -9.54 8.36
CA TYR A 108 -16.82 -10.95 8.32
C TYR A 108 -15.34 -11.15 8.00
N GLY A 109 -14.66 -12.00 8.76
CA GLY A 109 -13.24 -12.29 8.58
C GLY A 109 -12.94 -13.78 8.76
N PHE A 110 -11.85 -14.22 8.15
CA PHE A 110 -11.32 -15.58 8.19
C PHE A 110 -9.80 -15.48 8.18
N ASP A 111 -9.08 -16.51 8.62
CA ASP A 111 -7.62 -16.45 8.71
C ASP A 111 -7.00 -16.89 7.39
N SER A 112 -6.43 -15.95 6.63
CA SER A 112 -5.71 -16.24 5.38
C SER A 112 -4.68 -15.15 5.07
N SER A 113 -3.61 -15.52 4.36
CA SER A 113 -2.52 -14.59 4.02
C SER A 113 -2.00 -14.84 2.61
N LEU A 114 -1.77 -13.77 1.86
CA LEU A 114 -1.11 -13.78 0.56
C LEU A 114 0.11 -12.84 0.64
N LYS A 115 1.31 -13.43 0.55
CA LYS A 115 2.57 -12.75 0.83
C LYS A 115 3.34 -12.45 -0.44
N ASN A 116 4.15 -11.39 -0.39
CA ASN A 116 5.06 -10.98 -1.47
C ASN A 116 4.33 -10.75 -2.80
N ILE A 117 3.15 -10.14 -2.75
CA ILE A 117 2.42 -9.72 -3.95
C ILE A 117 3.29 -8.66 -4.65
N PRO A 118 3.66 -8.85 -5.93
CA PRO A 118 4.52 -7.91 -6.63
C PRO A 118 3.88 -6.52 -6.78
N ALA A 119 4.70 -5.50 -7.01
CA ALA A 119 4.22 -4.18 -7.43
C ALA A 119 3.37 -4.28 -8.71
N GLY A 120 2.24 -3.56 -8.76
CA GLY A 120 1.36 -3.60 -9.91
C GLY A 120 -0.05 -3.07 -9.63
N SER A 121 -0.88 -3.10 -10.68
CA SER A 121 -2.32 -2.95 -10.59
C SER A 121 -2.97 -4.34 -10.64
N TYR A 122 -3.85 -4.63 -9.70
CA TYR A 122 -4.56 -5.90 -9.61
C TYR A 122 -6.05 -5.65 -9.58
N ILE A 123 -6.81 -6.49 -10.28
CA ILE A 123 -8.25 -6.58 -10.06
C ILE A 123 -8.47 -7.51 -8.88
N VAL A 124 -9.02 -6.98 -7.79
CA VAL A 124 -9.47 -7.77 -6.64
C VAL A 124 -10.91 -8.16 -6.89
N ILE A 125 -11.17 -9.46 -6.89
CA ILE A 125 -12.49 -10.06 -7.04
C ILE A 125 -12.87 -10.64 -5.70
N VAL A 126 -13.89 -10.06 -5.09
CA VAL A 126 -14.45 -10.56 -3.83
C VAL A 126 -15.75 -11.30 -4.17
N GLU A 127 -15.84 -12.57 -3.79
CA GLU A 127 -16.99 -13.41 -4.04
C GLU A 127 -17.54 -13.97 -2.73
N ARG A 128 -18.88 -14.04 -2.62
CA ARG A 128 -19.57 -14.70 -1.52
C ARG A 128 -20.03 -16.07 -1.99
N GLY A 129 -19.38 -17.12 -1.52
CA GLY A 129 -19.80 -18.50 -1.75
C GLY A 129 -18.65 -19.36 -2.24
N GLY A 130 -18.37 -20.43 -1.51
CA GLY A 130 -17.25 -21.34 -1.79
C GLY A 130 -16.38 -21.57 -0.56
N GLU A 131 -15.17 -22.08 -0.79
CA GLU A 131 -14.16 -22.23 0.26
C GLU A 131 -13.48 -20.90 0.53
N GLU A 132 -13.30 -20.57 1.80
CA GLU A 132 -12.70 -19.32 2.22
C GLU A 132 -11.23 -19.28 1.87
N GLY A 133 -10.77 -18.18 1.30
CA GLY A 133 -9.37 -18.08 0.93
C GLY A 133 -9.05 -16.81 0.18
N ILE A 134 -7.76 -16.52 0.14
CA ILE A 134 -7.19 -15.54 -0.77
C ILE A 134 -6.14 -16.21 -1.65
N TRP A 135 -6.20 -15.94 -2.95
CA TRP A 135 -5.23 -16.47 -3.91
C TRP A 135 -5.06 -15.51 -5.09
N GLU A 136 -3.92 -15.63 -5.75
CA GLU A 136 -3.60 -14.90 -6.96
C GLU A 136 -3.75 -15.81 -8.17
N SER A 137 -4.32 -15.28 -9.26
CA SER A 137 -4.27 -15.93 -10.58
C SER A 137 -4.35 -14.88 -11.67
N GLU A 138 -3.47 -14.95 -12.67
CA GLU A 138 -3.49 -14.08 -13.86
C GLU A 138 -3.60 -12.57 -13.55
N ASN A 139 -2.80 -12.08 -12.59
CA ASN A 139 -2.81 -10.66 -12.18
C ASN A 139 -4.15 -10.20 -11.56
N LYS A 140 -4.93 -11.16 -11.04
CA LYS A 140 -6.14 -10.94 -10.24
C LYS A 140 -5.95 -11.53 -8.86
N LEU A 141 -6.53 -10.86 -7.88
CA LEU A 141 -6.57 -11.31 -6.50
C LEU A 141 -7.99 -11.76 -6.20
N TYR A 142 -8.16 -13.01 -5.81
CA TYR A 142 -9.44 -13.57 -5.47
C TYR A 142 -9.58 -13.63 -3.96
N ILE A 143 -10.72 -13.21 -3.45
CA ILE A 143 -11.10 -13.28 -2.05
C ILE A 143 -12.46 -13.95 -1.99
N ASN A 144 -12.52 -15.16 -1.47
CA ASN A 144 -13.79 -15.84 -1.25
C ASN A 144 -14.17 -15.79 0.22
N ILE A 145 -15.36 -15.26 0.51
CA ILE A 145 -15.93 -15.21 1.84
C ILE A 145 -17.07 -16.22 1.97
N ASN A 146 -17.15 -16.89 3.12
CA ASN A 146 -18.28 -17.76 3.42
C ASN A 146 -18.84 -17.53 4.83
N PRO A 147 -19.64 -16.45 5.01
CA PRO A 147 -20.27 -16.15 6.29
C PRO A 147 -21.22 -17.23 6.84
N VAL A 148 -21.56 -18.25 6.05
CA VAL A 148 -22.45 -19.35 6.46
C VAL A 148 -21.66 -20.48 7.15
N LEU A 149 -20.41 -20.72 6.72
CA LEU A 149 -19.51 -21.69 7.35
C LEU A 149 -18.80 -21.13 8.59
N GLY A 150 -18.65 -19.80 8.69
CA GLY A 150 -18.23 -19.13 9.91
C GLY A 150 -19.35 -19.09 10.94
N GLU A 151 -19.27 -19.93 11.98
CA GLU A 151 -20.23 -20.01 13.09
C GLU A 151 -20.87 -18.66 13.52
N GLY A 152 -22.18 -18.51 13.22
CA GLY A 152 -23.15 -18.02 14.22
C GLY A 152 -23.61 -16.55 14.15
N ARG A 153 -24.81 -16.38 13.58
CA ARG A 153 -25.80 -15.29 13.78
C ARG A 153 -25.47 -13.92 13.19
N TRP A 154 -26.08 -13.67 12.03
CA TRP A 154 -26.63 -12.35 11.69
C TRP A 154 -27.53 -11.88 12.83
N ARG A 155 -27.05 -10.97 13.68
CA ARG A 155 -27.91 -10.20 14.57
C ARG A 155 -28.25 -8.90 13.86
N TYR A 156 -29.50 -8.83 13.40
CA TYR A 156 -30.21 -7.58 13.13
C TYR A 156 -30.24 -6.70 14.37
#